data_AF-A0A2V8NGP4-F1
#
_entry.id   AF-A0A2V8NGP4-F1
#
_cell.length_a   1.000
_cell.length_b   1.000
_cell.length_c   1.000
_cell.angle_alpha   90.00
_cell.angle_beta   90.00
_cell.angle_gamma   90.00
#
_symmetry.space_group_name_H-M   'P 1'
#
loop_
_entity.id
_entity.type
_entity.pdbx_description
1 polymer ?
#
loop_
_entity_poly.entity_id
_entity_poly.type
_entity_poly.pdbx_seq_one_letter_code
_entity_poly.pdbx_strand_id
1 'polypeptide(L)'
;MARSFSQSKTLAYSAYINALVDGRPRRNDPYTGRDDEPNSPQPESLFSIQFAPAYMVAIPARLFGLSTSTTFILLLVIAAFASGLTIFRLIWEVTGEEYLAATAILFVLCLGTLASAQGEIQYLFGFGPAYDNFPFLRRYLPAVSLPFFFIFCTFLWRILTVEDSRKRRLSAVLTGLTFALLVFSYFYLWTAAIVMLAALALLLLIARPERRLQTLKDFGVIGIFAAAALLPYFILLSHRASTMDKAQALALTHAPDLFRSPELIGIAAFIALALGAQRTLVKWQSSATLFTAALALTPFVVFNQQIVTGRSLQPIHYEQFIINYVSLVAVVLTFTLLWRGGRAKSGRAIPALALACVALASFGWGYLEMRAPRDILSEHNRTRDEAVPVILRLKELAHSLPAGTNTFPIVFSSDDFLNESLPTYAPLGVLWTRHMHVFSGVTLEENKERLFQQLYYEGTTAREFDDLAHNDFQVLLALFGWERANKNLTINIRPITEAEVSAEIRNYSDYIAAFDRERASHPTLSYVVTSIDDKFDFTNLDRWYTREAGERIGRFMLYRVKLKS
;
A
#
# COMPACT_ATOMS: atom_id res chain seq x y z
N MET A 1 11.45 -5.86 21.03
CA MET A 1 10.82 -4.51 20.83
C MET A 1 10.39 -4.37 19.36
N ALA A 2 9.69 -5.37 18.80
CA ALA A 2 9.33 -5.41 17.36
C ALA A 2 7.86 -5.79 17.09
N ARG A 3 6.95 -5.41 18.02
CA ARG A 3 5.49 -5.58 17.86
C ARG A 3 4.89 -4.53 16.91
N SER A 4 4.83 -4.76 15.59
CA SER A 4 3.98 -3.95 14.67
C SER A 4 3.99 -4.35 13.18
N PHE A 5 4.23 -5.60 12.78
CA PHE A 5 4.10 -5.94 11.36
C PHE A 5 2.78 -6.66 11.13
N SER A 6 1.71 -5.87 11.00
CA SER A 6 0.35 -6.41 10.97
C SER A 6 -0.17 -6.81 9.59
N GLN A 7 0.61 -6.64 8.52
CA GLN A 7 0.15 -6.97 7.17
C GLN A 7 1.29 -7.51 6.29
N SER A 8 1.03 -8.56 5.53
CA SER A 8 2.02 -9.27 4.71
C SER A 8 2.84 -8.33 3.79
N LYS A 9 2.17 -7.39 3.09
CA LYS A 9 2.86 -6.39 2.24
C LYS A 9 3.78 -5.41 2.99
N THR A 10 3.61 -5.22 4.30
CA THR A 10 4.46 -4.28 5.07
C THR A 10 5.90 -4.76 5.18
N LEU A 11 6.15 -6.06 5.02
CA LEU A 11 7.49 -6.62 5.01
C LEU A 11 8.26 -6.30 3.75
N ALA A 12 7.63 -6.43 2.57
CA ALA A 12 8.25 -6.01 1.31
C ALA A 12 8.63 -4.52 1.34
N TYR A 13 7.75 -3.66 1.85
CA TYR A 13 8.04 -2.24 2.06
C TYR A 13 9.23 -2.01 3.01
N SER A 14 9.30 -2.79 4.08
CA SER A 14 10.38 -2.73 5.06
C SER A 14 11.72 -3.18 4.48
N ALA A 15 11.72 -4.28 3.72
CA ALA A 15 12.88 -4.80 3.04
C ALA A 15 13.46 -3.79 2.05
N TYR A 16 12.59 -3.16 1.24
CA TYR A 16 13.01 -2.14 0.28
C TYR A 16 13.58 -0.89 0.97
N ILE A 17 12.93 -0.39 2.03
CA ILE A 17 13.47 0.75 2.79
C ILE A 17 14.79 0.39 3.46
N ASN A 18 14.92 -0.81 4.04
CA ASN A 18 16.17 -1.26 4.62
C ASN A 18 17.30 -1.28 3.58
N ALA A 19 17.03 -1.80 2.39
CA ALA A 19 17.97 -1.77 1.27
C ALA A 19 18.43 -0.34 0.92
N LEU A 20 17.49 0.63 0.87
CA LEU A 20 17.84 2.04 0.64
C LEU A 20 18.65 2.67 1.78
N VAL A 21 18.34 2.31 3.04
CA VAL A 21 19.11 2.73 4.23
C VAL A 21 20.54 2.20 4.17
N ASP A 22 20.71 0.94 3.74
CA ASP A 22 21.99 0.29 3.53
C ASP A 22 22.74 0.83 2.28
N GLY A 23 22.11 1.75 1.52
CA GLY A 23 22.73 2.46 0.40
C GLY A 23 22.58 1.77 -0.95
N ARG A 24 21.73 0.75 -1.07
CA ARG A 24 21.41 0.08 -2.34
C ARG A 24 20.69 1.04 -3.30
N PRO A 25 20.82 0.85 -4.63
CA PRO A 25 20.21 1.73 -5.63
C PRO A 25 18.68 1.71 -5.57
N ARG A 26 18.02 2.74 -6.14
CA ARG A 26 16.54 2.83 -6.22
C ARG A 26 15.91 1.59 -6.86
N ARG A 27 16.55 1.05 -7.90
CA ARG A 27 16.14 -0.21 -8.53
C ARG A 27 16.92 -1.32 -7.83
N ASN A 28 16.29 -1.93 -6.83
CA ASN A 28 16.84 -3.08 -6.13
C ASN A 28 15.73 -4.11 -5.86
N ASP A 29 16.15 -5.36 -5.70
CA ASP A 29 15.33 -6.45 -5.22
C ASP A 29 15.97 -6.98 -3.92
N PRO A 30 15.39 -6.68 -2.75
CA PRO A 30 15.94 -7.09 -1.48
C PRO A 30 15.76 -8.59 -1.22
N TYR A 31 14.75 -9.24 -1.81
CA TYR A 31 14.49 -10.65 -1.60
C TYR A 31 15.42 -11.54 -2.42
N THR A 32 15.81 -11.14 -3.62
CA THR A 32 16.81 -11.88 -4.39
C THR A 32 18.24 -11.44 -4.11
N GLY A 33 18.44 -10.27 -3.51
CA GLY A 33 19.74 -9.62 -3.45
C GLY A 33 20.23 -9.17 -4.84
N ARG A 34 19.33 -8.79 -5.76
CA ARG A 34 19.75 -8.24 -7.07
C ARG A 34 19.70 -6.72 -7.01
N ASP A 35 20.77 -6.07 -7.43
CA ASP A 35 20.85 -4.62 -7.54
C ASP A 35 20.97 -4.21 -9.01
N ASP A 36 20.49 -3.01 -9.31
CA ASP A 36 20.69 -2.37 -10.61
C ASP A 36 22.16 -1.99 -10.79
N GLU A 37 22.79 -2.66 -11.75
CA GLU A 37 24.18 -2.43 -12.14
C GLU A 37 24.28 -2.12 -13.64
N PRO A 38 25.31 -1.39 -14.12
CA PRO A 38 25.46 -1.06 -15.54
C PRO A 38 25.42 -2.28 -16.48
N ASN A 39 25.93 -3.43 -16.02
CA ASN A 39 25.98 -4.67 -16.80
C ASN A 39 24.78 -5.60 -16.55
N SER A 40 23.94 -5.28 -15.57
CA SER A 40 22.76 -6.07 -15.18
C SER A 40 21.63 -5.12 -14.74
N PRO A 41 21.09 -4.32 -15.67
CA PRO A 41 20.09 -3.32 -15.34
C PRO A 41 18.80 -4.01 -14.87
N GLN A 42 18.22 -3.50 -13.79
CA GLN A 42 16.94 -3.98 -13.28
C GLN A 42 15.78 -3.21 -13.94
N PRO A 43 14.65 -3.88 -14.24
CA PRO A 43 13.46 -3.17 -14.66
C PRO A 43 12.86 -2.37 -13.51
N GLU A 44 11.95 -1.45 -13.84
CA GLU A 44 11.23 -0.67 -12.84
C GLU A 44 10.21 -1.56 -12.09
N SER A 45 10.18 -1.44 -10.76
CA SER A 45 9.15 -2.00 -9.90
C SER A 45 8.18 -0.91 -9.46
N LEU A 46 7.06 -1.28 -8.83
CA LEU A 46 6.17 -0.30 -8.22
C LEU A 46 6.91 0.56 -7.18
N PHE A 47 7.83 -0.03 -6.43
CA PHE A 47 8.60 0.62 -5.37
C PHE A 47 9.61 1.62 -5.93
N SER A 48 10.27 1.27 -7.05
CA SER A 48 11.21 2.17 -7.70
C SER A 48 10.50 3.32 -8.40
N ILE A 49 9.30 3.11 -8.96
CA ILE A 49 8.48 4.18 -9.55
C ILE A 49 7.92 5.11 -8.46
N GLN A 50 7.39 4.55 -7.37
CA GLN A 50 6.78 5.29 -6.24
C GLN A 50 7.80 5.58 -5.13
N PHE A 51 8.96 6.11 -5.52
CA PHE A 51 10.12 6.19 -4.65
C PHE A 51 10.06 7.29 -3.59
N ALA A 52 9.23 8.33 -3.76
CA ALA A 52 9.34 9.53 -2.93
C ALA A 52 9.11 9.22 -1.43
N PRO A 53 8.04 8.51 -1.03
CA PRO A 53 7.84 8.08 0.35
C PRO A 53 8.96 7.19 0.89
N ALA A 54 9.51 6.30 0.07
CA ALA A 54 10.60 5.42 0.49
C ALA A 54 11.85 6.24 0.85
N TYR A 55 12.22 7.23 0.03
CA TYR A 55 13.35 8.12 0.33
C TYR A 55 13.08 9.09 1.48
N MET A 56 11.84 9.57 1.63
CA MET A 56 11.44 10.38 2.80
C MET A 56 11.61 9.64 4.13
N VAL A 57 11.57 8.30 4.10
CA VAL A 57 11.78 7.44 5.27
C VAL A 57 13.24 7.01 5.38
N ALA A 58 13.85 6.54 4.29
CA ALA A 58 15.19 5.96 4.27
C ALA A 58 16.30 7.01 4.54
N ILE A 59 16.18 8.23 4.00
CA ILE A 59 17.21 9.27 4.18
C ILE A 59 17.35 9.65 5.66
N PRO A 60 16.29 10.04 6.39
CA PRO A 60 16.40 10.31 7.83
C PRO A 60 16.88 9.08 8.61
N ALA A 61 16.38 7.89 8.29
CA ALA A 61 16.79 6.66 8.98
C ALA A 61 18.31 6.44 8.87
N ARG A 62 18.87 6.60 7.67
CA ARG A 62 20.32 6.50 7.44
C ARG A 62 21.10 7.60 8.15
N LEU A 63 20.64 8.85 8.06
CA LEU A 63 21.31 10.00 8.68
C LEU A 63 21.40 9.88 10.21
N PHE A 64 20.38 9.30 10.84
CA PHE A 64 20.31 9.14 12.30
C PHE A 64 20.70 7.74 12.79
N GLY A 65 21.16 6.84 11.90
CA GLY A 65 21.51 5.46 12.26
C GLY A 65 20.33 4.65 12.83
N LEU A 66 19.10 4.96 12.41
CA LEU A 66 17.89 4.28 12.89
C LEU A 66 17.65 2.99 12.11
N SER A 67 17.26 1.93 12.83
CA SER A 67 16.76 0.72 12.18
C SER A 67 15.44 1.01 11.44
N THR A 68 15.16 0.28 10.36
CA THR A 68 13.88 0.36 9.63
C THR A 68 12.67 0.14 10.55
N SER A 69 12.79 -0.79 11.50
CA SER A 69 11.74 -1.05 12.50
C SER A 69 11.47 0.17 13.39
N THR A 70 12.52 0.81 13.91
CA THR A 70 12.41 2.04 14.71
C THR A 70 11.79 3.17 13.90
N THR A 71 12.25 3.35 12.66
CA THR A 71 11.74 4.40 11.77
C THR A 71 10.25 4.23 11.49
N PHE A 72 9.76 3.00 11.28
CA PHE A 72 8.33 2.77 11.11
C PHE A 72 7.50 3.03 12.36
N ILE A 73 8.01 2.78 13.56
CA ILE A 73 7.31 3.15 14.80
C ILE A 73 7.14 4.67 14.86
N LEU A 74 8.21 5.43 14.60
CA LEU A 74 8.16 6.89 14.58
C LEU A 74 7.25 7.43 13.46
N LEU A 75 7.32 6.81 12.28
CA LEU A 75 6.51 7.19 11.13
C LEU A 75 5.02 7.12 11.44
N LEU A 76 4.54 6.12 12.18
CA LEU A 76 3.12 6.01 12.52
C LEU A 76 2.64 7.22 13.31
N VAL A 77 3.41 7.67 14.31
CA VAL A 77 3.09 8.84 15.12
C VAL A 77 3.08 10.11 14.26
N ILE A 78 4.11 10.29 13.43
CA ILE A 78 4.26 11.45 12.54
C ILE A 78 3.12 11.48 11.51
N ALA A 79 2.81 10.34 10.88
CA ALA A 79 1.77 10.23 9.87
C ALA A 79 0.37 10.46 10.46
N ALA A 80 0.10 9.94 11.67
CA ALA A 80 -1.16 10.17 12.38
C ALA A 80 -1.35 11.67 12.66
N PHE A 81 -0.32 12.31 13.23
CA PHE A 81 -0.34 13.74 13.53
C PHE A 81 -0.49 14.59 12.26
N ALA A 82 0.31 14.32 11.23
CA ALA A 82 0.28 15.06 9.97
C ALA A 82 -1.06 14.90 9.23
N SER A 83 -1.62 13.69 9.20
CA SER A 83 -2.94 13.44 8.59
C SER A 83 -4.02 14.20 9.34
N GLY A 84 -4.01 14.14 10.69
CA GLY A 84 -4.95 14.88 11.52
C GLY A 84 -4.84 16.40 11.32
N LEU A 85 -3.62 16.94 11.32
CA LEU A 85 -3.37 18.37 11.14
C LEU A 85 -3.82 18.87 9.77
N THR A 86 -3.57 18.12 8.70
CA THR A 86 -3.92 18.52 7.33
C THR A 86 -5.42 18.43 7.07
N ILE A 87 -6.11 17.42 7.61
CA ILE A 87 -7.59 17.34 7.59
C ILE A 87 -8.20 18.46 8.42
N PHE A 88 -7.68 18.70 9.63
CA PHE A 88 -8.11 19.82 10.48
C PHE A 88 -8.00 21.14 9.72
N ARG A 89 -6.83 21.41 9.14
CA ARG A 89 -6.57 22.65 8.41
C ARG A 89 -7.52 22.81 7.23
N LEU A 90 -7.73 21.77 6.45
CA LEU A 90 -8.67 21.79 5.33
C LEU A 90 -10.08 22.14 5.80
N ILE A 91 -10.61 21.41 6.78
CA ILE A 91 -11.99 21.58 7.25
C ILE A 91 -12.16 22.93 7.93
N TRP A 92 -11.18 23.37 8.73
CA TRP A 92 -11.20 24.69 9.33
C TRP A 92 -11.11 25.81 8.29
N GLU A 93 -10.32 25.68 7.22
CA GLU A 93 -10.29 26.70 6.16
C GLU A 93 -11.59 26.78 5.37
N VAL A 94 -12.29 25.65 5.18
CA VAL A 94 -13.56 25.62 4.44
C VAL A 94 -14.71 26.12 5.31
N THR A 95 -14.70 25.77 6.59
CA THR A 95 -15.84 26.02 7.50
C THR A 95 -15.60 27.23 8.39
N GLY A 96 -14.39 27.48 8.88
CA GLY A 96 -14.11 28.45 9.93
C GLY A 96 -14.46 27.98 11.34
N GLU A 97 -14.80 26.70 11.53
CA GLU A 97 -15.27 26.14 12.81
C GLU A 97 -14.21 25.20 13.42
N GLU A 98 -13.53 25.63 14.46
CA GLU A 98 -12.41 24.88 15.07
C GLU A 98 -12.88 23.56 15.73
N TYR A 99 -13.96 23.60 16.52
CA TYR A 99 -14.48 22.41 17.19
C TYR A 99 -15.01 21.35 16.21
N LEU A 100 -15.64 21.80 15.12
CA LEU A 100 -16.06 20.92 14.05
C LEU A 100 -14.85 20.29 13.36
N ALA A 101 -13.83 21.10 13.02
CA ALA A 101 -12.62 20.61 12.39
C ALA A 101 -11.90 19.57 13.26
N ALA A 102 -11.80 19.82 14.58
CA ALA A 102 -11.21 18.87 15.53
C ALA A 102 -12.01 17.55 15.61
N THR A 103 -13.34 17.64 15.69
CA THR A 103 -14.23 16.46 15.68
C THR A 103 -14.11 15.68 14.39
N ALA A 104 -13.99 16.39 13.26
CA ALA A 104 -13.92 15.79 11.95
C ALA A 104 -12.64 14.99 11.72
N ILE A 105 -11.53 15.29 12.41
CA ILE A 105 -10.33 14.44 12.36
C ILE A 105 -10.67 13.02 12.79
N LEU A 106 -11.31 12.88 13.97
CA LEU A 106 -11.68 11.57 14.52
C LEU A 106 -12.73 10.89 13.65
N PHE A 107 -13.74 11.65 13.21
CA PHE A 107 -14.77 11.13 12.32
C PHE A 107 -14.17 10.56 11.02
N VAL A 108 -13.31 11.32 10.34
CA VAL A 108 -12.71 10.92 9.06
C VAL A 108 -11.72 9.77 9.25
N LEU A 109 -10.79 9.88 10.19
CA LEU A 109 -9.71 8.90 10.33
C LEU A 109 -10.14 7.60 11.01
N CYS A 110 -11.00 7.67 12.04
CA CYS A 110 -11.42 6.48 12.77
C CYS A 110 -12.58 5.74 12.09
N LEU A 111 -13.42 6.40 11.29
CA LEU A 111 -14.52 5.73 10.56
C LEU A 111 -14.17 5.37 9.12
N GLY A 112 -12.91 5.53 8.70
CA GLY A 112 -12.48 5.23 7.33
C GLY A 112 -12.71 3.78 6.92
N THR A 113 -12.43 2.82 7.81
CA THR A 113 -12.69 1.38 7.59
C THR A 113 -14.18 1.10 7.44
N LEU A 114 -14.99 1.66 8.34
CA LEU A 114 -16.44 1.56 8.30
C LEU A 114 -17.02 2.13 7.00
N ALA A 115 -16.52 3.28 6.55
CA ALA A 115 -16.94 3.91 5.29
C ALA A 115 -16.58 3.06 4.06
N SER A 116 -15.52 2.25 4.14
CA SER A 116 -15.19 1.23 3.14
C SER A 116 -15.94 -0.09 3.30
N ALA A 117 -16.82 -0.25 4.30
CA ALA A 117 -17.43 -1.53 4.67
C ALA A 117 -16.37 -2.65 4.90
N GLN A 118 -15.24 -2.29 5.52
CA GLN A 118 -14.11 -3.15 5.85
C GLN A 118 -13.81 -3.07 7.36
N GLY A 119 -12.88 -3.90 7.84
CA GLY A 119 -12.49 -3.96 9.24
C GLY A 119 -13.50 -4.74 10.08
N GLU A 120 -13.63 -4.37 11.36
CA GLU A 120 -14.41 -5.13 12.35
C GLU A 120 -15.88 -5.32 11.99
N ILE A 121 -16.44 -4.42 11.18
CA ILE A 121 -17.82 -4.53 10.71
C ILE A 121 -18.05 -5.83 9.92
N GLN A 122 -17.04 -6.36 9.22
CA GLN A 122 -17.18 -7.61 8.46
C GLN A 122 -17.32 -8.83 9.37
N TYR A 123 -16.59 -8.86 10.48
CA TYR A 123 -16.73 -9.93 11.47
C TYR A 123 -18.14 -9.98 12.08
N LEU A 124 -18.77 -8.81 12.28
CA LEU A 124 -20.16 -8.74 12.77
C LEU A 124 -21.17 -9.38 11.80
N PHE A 125 -20.84 -9.44 10.51
CA PHE A 125 -21.66 -10.09 9.48
C PHE A 125 -21.18 -11.50 9.12
N GLY A 126 -20.22 -12.07 9.87
CA GLY A 126 -19.69 -13.40 9.62
C GLY A 126 -18.71 -13.49 8.45
N PHE A 127 -18.20 -12.36 7.98
CA PHE A 127 -17.17 -12.29 6.94
C PHE A 127 -15.80 -11.99 7.56
N GLY A 128 -14.71 -12.39 6.89
CA GLY A 128 -13.35 -11.98 7.25
C GLY A 128 -12.97 -10.69 6.51
N PRO A 129 -12.42 -9.67 7.20
CA PRO A 129 -11.99 -8.43 6.58
C PRO A 129 -10.84 -8.65 5.61
N ALA A 130 -10.79 -7.86 4.54
CA ALA A 130 -9.64 -7.86 3.64
C ALA A 130 -8.39 -7.22 4.29
N TYR A 131 -8.60 -6.31 5.23
CA TYR A 131 -7.55 -5.62 5.98
C TYR A 131 -7.97 -5.38 7.41
N ASP A 132 -7.05 -5.72 8.30
CA ASP A 132 -7.10 -5.45 9.73
C ASP A 132 -6.27 -4.19 10.02
N ASN A 133 -6.75 -3.28 10.89
CA ASN A 133 -6.18 -1.99 11.31
C ASN A 133 -6.54 -0.75 10.46
N PHE A 134 -6.22 0.44 11.00
CA PHE A 134 -6.35 1.75 10.33
C PHE A 134 -5.60 1.82 8.98
N PRO A 135 -6.31 1.83 7.83
CA PRO A 135 -5.68 1.76 6.51
C PRO A 135 -4.76 2.94 6.22
N PHE A 136 -5.11 4.15 6.70
CA PHE A 136 -4.26 5.32 6.52
C PHE A 136 -2.90 5.21 7.20
N LEU A 137 -2.78 4.38 8.24
CA LEU A 137 -1.52 4.14 8.96
C LEU A 137 -0.78 2.91 8.45
N ARG A 138 -1.23 2.28 7.37
CA ARG A 138 -0.46 1.19 6.75
C ARG A 138 0.92 1.70 6.34
N ARG A 139 1.96 0.98 6.79
CA ARG A 139 3.35 1.44 6.80
C ARG A 139 3.83 1.91 5.42
N TYR A 140 4.36 3.12 5.46
CA TYR A 140 4.70 4.11 4.43
C TYR A 140 3.68 4.41 3.32
N LEU A 141 2.94 3.43 2.76
CA LEU A 141 1.85 3.68 1.81
C LEU A 141 0.49 3.19 2.36
N PRO A 142 -0.47 4.09 2.62
CA PRO A 142 -0.50 5.50 2.27
C PRO A 142 0.05 6.45 3.37
N ALA A 143 0.56 5.95 4.50
CA ALA A 143 0.85 6.77 5.69
C ALA A 143 1.67 8.05 5.42
N VAL A 144 2.73 7.98 4.61
CA VAL A 144 3.53 9.16 4.25
C VAL A 144 2.78 10.06 3.28
N SER A 145 2.04 9.46 2.35
CA SER A 145 1.44 10.14 1.20
C SER A 145 0.10 10.82 1.52
N LEU A 146 -0.67 10.29 2.47
CA LEU A 146 -2.01 10.77 2.79
C LEU A 146 -2.05 12.24 3.25
N PRO A 147 -1.16 12.72 4.15
CA PRO A 147 -1.13 14.14 4.50
C PRO A 147 -0.96 15.06 3.27
N PHE A 148 -0.16 14.64 2.29
CA PHE A 148 0.06 15.44 1.07
C PHE A 148 -1.19 15.52 0.20
N PHE A 149 -2.06 14.51 0.21
CA PHE A 149 -3.35 14.60 -0.47
C PHE A 149 -4.22 15.71 0.13
N PHE A 150 -4.30 15.81 1.45
CA PHE A 150 -5.10 16.86 2.09
C PHE A 150 -4.43 18.24 2.05
N ILE A 151 -3.09 18.31 1.99
CA ILE A 151 -2.36 19.54 1.66
C ILE A 151 -2.72 20.01 0.25
N PHE A 152 -2.72 19.10 -0.73
CA PHE A 152 -3.18 19.38 -2.10
C PHE A 152 -4.61 19.93 -2.10
N CYS A 153 -5.55 19.29 -1.40
CA CYS A 153 -6.92 19.78 -1.26
C CYS A 153 -6.99 21.17 -0.62
N THR A 154 -6.15 21.46 0.38
CA THR A 154 -6.09 22.76 1.05
C THR A 154 -5.61 23.86 0.12
N PHE A 155 -4.55 23.62 -0.65
CA PHE A 155 -4.10 24.59 -1.65
C PHE A 155 -5.12 24.79 -2.77
N LEU A 156 -5.79 23.71 -3.20
CA LEU A 156 -6.88 23.79 -4.17
C LEU A 156 -8.04 24.64 -3.64
N TRP A 157 -8.40 24.50 -2.37
CA TRP A 157 -9.39 25.37 -1.71
C TRP A 157 -8.97 26.84 -1.74
N ARG A 158 -7.71 27.14 -1.42
CA ARG A 158 -7.18 28.52 -1.42
C ARG A 158 -7.22 29.17 -2.80
N ILE A 159 -7.08 28.42 -3.88
CA ILE A 159 -7.26 28.96 -5.25
C ILE A 159 -8.66 29.56 -5.43
N LEU A 160 -9.68 28.96 -4.79
CA LEU A 160 -11.08 29.35 -4.94
C LEU A 160 -11.51 30.53 -4.07
N THR A 161 -10.75 30.83 -3.02
CA THR A 161 -11.15 31.76 -1.96
C THR A 161 -10.22 32.95 -1.79
N VAL A 162 -8.94 32.84 -2.18
CA VAL A 162 -7.99 33.94 -2.05
C VAL A 162 -8.18 34.96 -3.17
N GLU A 163 -8.48 36.19 -2.77
CA GLU A 163 -8.70 37.31 -3.70
C GLU A 163 -7.39 37.84 -4.30
N ASP A 164 -6.33 37.89 -3.48
CA ASP A 164 -5.00 38.33 -3.89
C ASP A 164 -4.43 37.43 -5.01
N SER A 165 -4.20 38.03 -6.18
CA SER A 165 -3.74 37.31 -7.37
C SER A 165 -2.36 36.67 -7.24
N ARG A 166 -1.47 37.21 -6.40
CA ARG A 166 -0.13 36.64 -6.15
C ARG A 166 -0.26 35.41 -5.26
N LYS A 167 -1.02 35.52 -4.16
CA LYS A 167 -1.28 34.40 -3.25
C LYS A 167 -2.09 33.28 -3.91
N ARG A 168 -3.04 33.62 -4.79
CA ARG A 168 -3.78 32.64 -5.61
C ARG A 168 -2.85 31.88 -6.55
N ARG A 169 -1.98 32.58 -7.28
CA ARG A 169 -0.97 31.95 -8.16
C ARG A 169 0.01 31.08 -7.37
N LEU A 170 0.47 31.55 -6.21
CA LEU A 170 1.29 30.73 -5.32
C LEU A 170 0.55 29.45 -4.89
N SER A 171 -0.74 29.53 -4.58
CA SER A 171 -1.55 28.36 -4.25
C SER A 171 -1.68 27.39 -5.44
N ALA A 172 -1.80 27.90 -6.67
CA ALA A 172 -1.78 27.07 -7.89
C ALA A 172 -0.43 26.35 -8.08
N VAL A 173 0.69 27.06 -7.88
CA VAL A 173 2.04 26.46 -7.91
C VAL A 173 2.20 25.39 -6.84
N LEU A 174 1.81 25.68 -5.59
CA LEU A 174 1.89 24.73 -4.48
C LEU A 174 0.97 23.52 -4.69
N THR A 175 -0.20 23.72 -5.31
CA THR A 175 -1.09 22.63 -5.72
C THR A 175 -0.42 21.74 -6.76
N GLY A 176 0.20 22.32 -7.79
CA GLY A 176 0.96 21.60 -8.82
C GLY A 176 2.17 20.83 -8.27
N LEU A 177 2.95 21.44 -7.38
CA LEU A 177 4.08 20.79 -6.71
C LEU A 177 3.63 19.64 -5.80
N THR A 178 2.55 19.83 -5.03
CA THR A 178 2.02 18.76 -4.17
C THR A 178 1.45 17.62 -5.02
N PHE A 179 0.81 17.92 -6.15
CA PHE A 179 0.38 16.91 -7.12
C PHE A 179 1.57 16.13 -7.70
N ALA A 180 2.64 16.83 -8.12
CA ALA A 180 3.86 16.19 -8.62
C ALA A 180 4.49 15.24 -7.58
N LEU A 181 4.50 15.63 -6.30
CA LEU A 181 4.92 14.76 -5.21
C LEU A 181 4.02 13.51 -5.09
N LEU A 182 2.69 13.67 -5.20
CA LEU A 182 1.75 12.56 -5.14
C LEU A 182 1.95 11.55 -6.28
N VAL A 183 2.30 12.02 -7.49
CA VAL A 183 2.57 11.16 -8.68
C VAL A 183 3.65 10.11 -8.37
N PHE A 184 4.74 10.53 -7.74
CA PHE A 184 5.84 9.64 -7.32
C PHE A 184 5.66 9.05 -5.92
N SER A 185 4.49 9.26 -5.31
CA SER A 185 4.21 8.76 -3.96
C SER A 185 3.33 7.53 -3.94
N TYR A 186 2.11 7.62 -4.49
CA TYR A 186 1.19 6.48 -4.46
C TYR A 186 0.15 6.59 -5.55
N PHE A 187 0.05 5.55 -6.37
CA PHE A 187 -0.83 5.51 -7.54
C PHE A 187 -2.26 5.95 -7.24
N TYR A 188 -2.86 5.36 -6.20
CA TYR A 188 -4.27 5.57 -5.85
C TYR A 188 -4.55 7.00 -5.34
N LEU A 189 -3.56 7.67 -4.77
CA LEU A 189 -3.72 9.04 -4.28
C LEU A 189 -3.65 10.06 -5.41
N TRP A 190 -2.68 9.97 -6.31
CA TRP A 190 -2.56 10.96 -7.39
C TRP A 190 -3.67 10.80 -8.45
N THR A 191 -4.11 9.58 -8.71
CA THR A 191 -5.26 9.33 -9.60
C THR A 191 -6.58 9.80 -8.98
N ALA A 192 -6.76 9.70 -7.66
CA ALA A 192 -7.87 10.36 -6.98
C ALA A 192 -7.75 11.91 -7.07
N ALA A 193 -6.53 12.45 -6.94
CA ALA A 193 -6.30 13.89 -7.00
C ALA A 193 -6.58 14.48 -8.39
N ILE A 194 -6.19 13.80 -9.48
CA ILE A 194 -6.48 14.25 -10.84
C ILE A 194 -7.98 14.20 -11.15
N VAL A 195 -8.69 13.18 -10.66
CA VAL A 195 -10.15 13.09 -10.79
C VAL A 195 -10.83 14.23 -10.03
N MET A 196 -10.44 14.48 -8.77
CA MET A 196 -10.96 15.60 -7.99
C MET A 196 -10.70 16.94 -8.68
N LEU A 197 -9.50 17.12 -9.22
CA LEU A 197 -9.13 18.33 -9.97
C LEU A 197 -10.01 18.51 -11.22
N ALA A 198 -10.21 17.45 -12.00
CA ALA A 198 -11.05 17.47 -13.19
C ALA A 198 -12.52 17.76 -12.86
N ALA A 199 -13.06 17.11 -11.83
CA ALA A 199 -14.42 17.34 -11.34
C ALA A 199 -14.62 18.79 -10.90
N LEU A 200 -13.68 19.34 -10.13
CA LEU A 200 -13.73 20.73 -9.68
C LEU A 200 -13.61 21.71 -10.85
N ALA A 201 -12.68 21.49 -11.79
CA ALA A 201 -12.53 22.32 -12.97
C ALA A 201 -13.83 22.38 -13.78
N LEU A 202 -14.44 21.23 -14.04
CA LEU A 202 -15.69 21.12 -14.79
C LEU A 202 -16.82 21.85 -14.07
N LEU A 203 -17.00 21.61 -12.77
CA LEU A 203 -18.00 22.29 -11.96
C LEU A 203 -17.82 23.81 -11.97
N LEU A 204 -16.59 24.31 -11.88
CA LEU A 204 -16.30 25.75 -11.95
C LEU A 204 -16.61 26.34 -13.33
N LEU A 205 -16.23 25.67 -14.42
CA LEU A 205 -16.46 26.14 -15.79
C LEU A 205 -17.96 26.21 -16.13
N ILE A 206 -18.77 25.30 -15.56
CA ILE A 206 -20.23 25.28 -15.68
C ILE A 206 -20.86 26.34 -14.78
N ALA A 207 -20.52 26.35 -13.49
CA ALA A 207 -21.19 27.16 -12.48
C ALA A 207 -20.79 28.63 -12.46
N ARG A 208 -19.61 28.97 -12.98
CA ARG A 208 -19.01 30.32 -12.95
C ARG A 208 -18.48 30.74 -14.32
N PRO A 209 -19.37 30.94 -15.32
CA PRO A 209 -18.96 31.34 -16.67
C PRO A 209 -18.11 32.63 -16.68
N GLU A 210 -18.38 33.55 -15.76
CA GLU A 210 -17.68 34.83 -15.61
C GLU A 210 -16.21 34.68 -15.16
N ARG A 211 -15.84 33.53 -14.56
CA ARG A 211 -14.46 33.26 -14.10
C ARG A 211 -13.72 32.23 -14.96
N ARG A 212 -14.28 31.77 -16.09
CA ARG A 212 -13.69 30.71 -16.94
C ARG A 212 -12.23 30.94 -17.29
N LEU A 213 -11.87 32.14 -17.76
CA LEU A 213 -10.49 32.44 -18.14
C LEU A 213 -9.54 32.37 -16.93
N GLN A 214 -9.98 32.82 -15.76
CA GLN A 214 -9.19 32.74 -14.54
C GLN A 214 -9.02 31.28 -14.09
N THR A 215 -10.10 30.49 -14.12
CA THR A 215 -10.06 29.05 -13.86
C THR A 215 -9.08 28.35 -14.81
N LEU A 216 -9.15 28.62 -16.12
CA LEU A 216 -8.22 28.04 -17.09
C LEU A 216 -6.76 28.42 -16.82
N LYS A 217 -6.49 29.66 -16.39
CA LYS A 217 -5.13 30.09 -16.00
C LYS A 217 -4.63 29.34 -14.76
N ASP A 218 -5.42 29.29 -13.70
CA ASP A 218 -5.02 28.65 -12.44
C ASP A 218 -4.81 27.14 -12.63
N PHE A 219 -5.71 26.47 -13.36
CA PHE A 219 -5.59 25.04 -13.67
C PHE A 219 -4.53 24.77 -14.74
N GLY A 220 -4.26 25.73 -15.64
CA GLY A 220 -3.13 25.66 -16.58
C GLY A 220 -1.79 25.62 -15.87
N VAL A 221 -1.61 26.42 -14.80
CA VAL A 221 -0.40 26.35 -13.96
C VAL A 221 -0.25 24.97 -13.34
N ILE A 222 -1.32 24.41 -12.76
CA ILE A 222 -1.31 23.05 -12.19
C ILE A 222 -0.96 22.02 -13.29
N GLY A 223 -1.55 22.18 -14.48
CA GLY A 223 -1.32 21.34 -15.65
C GLY A 223 0.13 21.28 -16.10
N ILE A 224 0.89 22.38 -16.00
CA ILE A 224 2.33 22.40 -16.31
C ILE A 224 3.10 21.48 -15.36
N PHE A 225 2.87 21.58 -14.05
CA PHE A 225 3.52 20.69 -13.06
C PHE A 225 3.06 19.25 -13.22
N ALA A 226 1.77 19.03 -13.49
CA ALA A 226 1.23 17.70 -13.76
C ALA A 226 1.91 17.05 -14.96
N ALA A 227 2.06 17.78 -16.08
CA ALA A 227 2.77 17.28 -17.27
C ALA A 227 4.26 16.99 -16.96
N ALA A 228 4.92 17.89 -16.24
CA ALA A 228 6.32 17.72 -15.84
C ALA A 228 6.57 16.50 -14.93
N ALA A 229 5.58 16.10 -14.13
CA ALA A 229 5.65 14.91 -13.28
C ALA A 229 5.18 13.63 -13.99
N LEU A 230 4.07 13.71 -14.74
CA LEU A 230 3.47 12.55 -15.41
C LEU A 230 4.32 12.05 -16.58
N LEU A 231 5.00 12.93 -17.32
CA LEU A 231 5.88 12.51 -18.41
C LEU A 231 7.00 11.56 -17.93
N PRO A 232 7.85 11.93 -16.94
CA PRO A 232 8.83 10.99 -16.39
C PRO A 232 8.17 9.78 -15.73
N TYR A 233 7.03 9.93 -15.04
CA TYR A 233 6.31 8.79 -14.48
C TYR A 233 5.94 7.74 -15.54
N PHE A 234 5.40 8.17 -16.68
CA PHE A 234 5.05 7.26 -17.77
C PHE A 234 6.27 6.67 -18.48
N ILE A 235 7.39 7.39 -18.54
CA ILE A 235 8.67 6.83 -19.00
C ILE A 235 9.15 5.73 -18.04
N LEU A 236 9.05 5.91 -16.73
CA LEU A 236 9.40 4.83 -15.79
C LEU A 236 8.42 3.65 -15.95
N LEU A 237 7.13 3.92 -16.12
CA LEU A 237 6.12 2.89 -16.32
C LEU A 237 6.32 2.08 -17.61
N SER A 238 6.91 2.67 -18.66
CA SER A 238 7.23 1.94 -19.90
C SER A 238 8.39 0.95 -19.73
N HIS A 239 9.20 1.09 -18.68
CA HIS A 239 10.32 0.21 -18.34
C HIS A 239 10.00 -0.72 -17.16
N ARG A 240 8.72 -0.87 -16.82
CA ARG A 240 8.28 -1.73 -15.71
C ARG A 240 8.54 -3.21 -15.97
N ALA A 241 8.75 -3.96 -14.90
CA ALA A 241 8.87 -5.41 -14.95
C ALA A 241 7.59 -6.06 -15.51
N SER A 242 7.75 -7.12 -16.31
CA SER A 242 6.62 -7.84 -16.92
C SER A 242 5.70 -8.50 -15.88
N THR A 243 6.22 -8.81 -14.69
CA THR A 243 5.46 -9.35 -13.56
C THR A 243 4.58 -8.31 -12.88
N MET A 244 4.84 -7.01 -13.08
CA MET A 244 4.14 -5.95 -12.36
C MET A 244 2.64 -5.92 -12.69
N ASP A 245 2.25 -6.16 -13.93
CA ASP A 245 0.84 -6.12 -14.33
C ASP A 245 0.01 -7.23 -13.64
N LYS A 246 0.60 -8.44 -13.50
CA LYS A 246 0.00 -9.56 -12.75
C LYS A 246 0.01 -9.31 -11.24
N ALA A 247 1.14 -8.86 -10.69
CA ALA A 247 1.27 -8.55 -9.27
C ALA A 247 0.31 -7.42 -8.82
N GLN A 248 -0.01 -6.49 -9.71
CA GLN A 248 -1.00 -5.44 -9.48
C GLN A 248 -2.42 -5.82 -9.92
N ALA A 249 -2.66 -7.05 -10.37
CA ALA A 249 -3.96 -7.51 -10.83
C ALA A 249 -4.66 -6.54 -11.82
N LEU A 250 -3.90 -6.04 -12.81
CA LEU A 250 -4.43 -5.18 -13.86
C LEU A 250 -5.44 -5.96 -14.71
N ALA A 251 -6.70 -5.54 -14.68
CA ALA A 251 -7.78 -6.14 -15.45
C ALA A 251 -8.18 -5.27 -16.64
N LEU A 252 -8.43 -5.90 -17.78
CA LEU A 252 -8.94 -5.24 -18.99
C LEU A 252 -10.46 -5.38 -19.04
N THR A 253 -11.17 -4.25 -18.97
CA THR A 253 -12.63 -4.23 -18.80
C THR A 253 -13.20 -2.82 -18.97
N HIS A 254 -14.42 -2.74 -19.51
CA HIS A 254 -15.24 -1.52 -19.55
C HIS A 254 -16.48 -1.63 -18.63
N ALA A 255 -16.60 -2.73 -17.86
CA ALA A 255 -17.74 -2.92 -16.98
C ALA A 255 -17.72 -1.88 -15.84
N PRO A 256 -18.87 -1.24 -15.54
CA PRO A 256 -18.95 -0.30 -14.44
C PRO A 256 -18.79 -1.04 -13.10
N ASP A 257 -18.19 -0.37 -12.12
CA ASP A 257 -18.03 -0.86 -10.76
C ASP A 257 -18.81 0.10 -9.85
N LEU A 258 -20.11 -0.19 -9.76
CA LEU A 258 -21.08 0.61 -9.02
C LEU A 258 -21.32 -0.03 -7.65
N PHE A 259 -21.78 0.77 -6.70
CA PHE A 259 -22.24 0.35 -5.38
C PHE A 259 -21.16 0.03 -4.35
N ARG A 260 -19.91 0.48 -4.57
CA ARG A 260 -18.92 0.45 -3.49
C ARG A 260 -19.35 1.38 -2.35
N SER A 261 -19.06 1.00 -1.10
CA SER A 261 -19.57 1.75 0.06
C SER A 261 -19.18 3.24 0.03
N PRO A 262 -17.91 3.64 -0.24
CA PRO A 262 -17.56 5.05 -0.35
C PRO A 262 -18.26 5.78 -1.51
N GLU A 263 -18.55 5.08 -2.61
CA GLU A 263 -19.29 5.62 -3.75
C GLU A 263 -20.72 6.00 -3.34
N LEU A 264 -21.41 5.11 -2.63
CA LEU A 264 -22.76 5.34 -2.11
C LEU A 264 -22.78 6.53 -1.15
N ILE A 265 -21.78 6.64 -0.27
CA ILE A 265 -21.63 7.79 0.64
C ILE A 265 -21.43 9.09 -0.14
N GLY A 266 -20.55 9.08 -1.16
CA GLY A 266 -20.31 10.21 -2.05
C GLY A 266 -21.57 10.65 -2.81
N ILE A 267 -22.31 9.70 -3.40
CA ILE A 267 -23.58 9.96 -4.09
C ILE A 267 -24.60 10.55 -3.12
N ALA A 268 -24.76 9.99 -1.92
CA ALA A 268 -25.67 10.50 -0.92
C ALA A 268 -25.34 11.95 -0.52
N ALA A 269 -24.05 12.26 -0.32
CA ALA A 269 -23.59 13.63 -0.05
C ALA A 269 -23.89 14.58 -1.22
N PHE A 270 -23.64 14.14 -2.46
CA PHE A 270 -23.93 14.93 -3.66
C PHE A 270 -25.44 15.21 -3.82
N ILE A 271 -26.29 14.20 -3.64
CA ILE A 271 -27.76 14.35 -3.67
C ILE A 271 -28.21 15.32 -2.57
N ALA A 272 -27.69 15.19 -1.34
CA ALA A 272 -28.02 16.08 -0.25
C ALA A 272 -27.64 17.55 -0.55
N LEU A 273 -26.48 17.79 -1.17
CA LEU A 273 -26.11 19.13 -1.66
C LEU A 273 -27.05 19.65 -2.74
N ALA A 274 -27.42 18.82 -3.71
CA ALA A 274 -28.33 19.20 -4.79
C ALA A 274 -29.71 19.57 -4.24
N LEU A 275 -30.26 18.76 -3.32
CA LEU A 275 -31.51 19.06 -2.63
C LEU A 275 -31.40 20.32 -1.76
N GLY A 276 -30.27 20.51 -1.09
CA GLY A 276 -29.98 21.75 -0.35
C GLY A 276 -29.98 22.98 -1.25
N ALA A 277 -29.41 22.87 -2.46
CA ALA A 277 -29.37 23.94 -3.44
C ALA A 277 -30.77 24.25 -3.97
N GLN A 278 -31.55 23.23 -4.32
CA GLN A 278 -32.94 23.36 -4.75
C GLN A 278 -33.79 24.05 -3.67
N ARG A 279 -33.55 23.72 -2.39
CA ARG A 279 -34.22 24.33 -1.24
C ARG A 279 -33.61 25.66 -0.79
N THR A 280 -32.66 26.22 -1.55
CA THR A 280 -31.96 27.48 -1.25
C THR A 280 -31.18 27.49 0.08
N LEU A 281 -30.95 26.32 0.69
CA LEU A 281 -30.13 26.16 1.89
C LEU A 281 -28.65 26.39 1.55
N VAL A 282 -28.21 26.02 0.35
CA VAL A 282 -26.84 26.24 -0.10
C VAL A 282 -26.83 27.00 -1.42
N LYS A 283 -25.86 27.91 -1.59
CA LYS A 283 -25.63 28.59 -2.86
C LYS A 283 -24.85 27.66 -3.77
N TRP A 284 -25.47 27.15 -4.84
CA TRP A 284 -24.85 26.15 -5.72
C TRP A 284 -23.56 26.64 -6.40
N GLN A 285 -23.47 27.94 -6.70
CA GLN A 285 -22.29 28.58 -7.29
C GLN A 285 -21.19 28.92 -6.26
N SER A 286 -21.41 28.68 -4.97
CA SER A 286 -20.42 29.04 -3.94
C SER A 286 -19.18 28.14 -4.03
N SER A 287 -18.01 28.68 -3.66
CA SER A 287 -16.76 27.92 -3.75
C SER A 287 -16.82 26.67 -2.88
N ALA A 288 -17.41 26.77 -1.69
CA ALA A 288 -17.59 25.66 -0.76
C ALA A 288 -18.49 24.56 -1.33
N THR A 289 -19.61 24.93 -1.97
CA THR A 289 -20.53 23.96 -2.58
C THR A 289 -19.86 23.21 -3.72
N LEU A 290 -19.18 23.92 -4.63
CA LEU A 290 -18.50 23.31 -5.79
C LEU A 290 -17.32 22.43 -5.36
N PHE A 291 -16.55 22.86 -4.36
CA PHE A 291 -15.46 22.06 -3.78
C PHE A 291 -15.97 20.78 -3.11
N THR A 292 -17.05 20.90 -2.32
CA THR A 292 -17.66 19.75 -1.65
C THR A 292 -18.29 18.79 -2.66
N ALA A 293 -18.95 19.31 -3.69
CA ALA A 293 -19.48 18.51 -4.79
C ALA A 293 -18.38 17.76 -5.55
N ALA A 294 -17.21 18.38 -5.78
CA ALA A 294 -16.08 17.70 -6.40
C ALA A 294 -15.55 16.54 -5.54
N LEU A 295 -15.45 16.72 -4.21
CA LEU A 295 -15.12 15.62 -3.30
C LEU A 295 -16.16 14.51 -3.35
N ALA A 296 -17.45 14.85 -3.35
CA ALA A 296 -18.56 13.89 -3.39
C ALA A 296 -18.65 13.10 -4.71
N LEU A 297 -18.25 13.70 -5.83
CA LEU A 297 -18.21 13.05 -7.16
C LEU A 297 -16.94 12.21 -7.40
N THR A 298 -15.86 12.49 -6.66
CA THR A 298 -14.57 11.79 -6.83
C THR A 298 -14.70 10.26 -6.71
N PRO A 299 -15.40 9.69 -5.70
CA PRO A 299 -15.62 8.25 -5.58
C PRO A 299 -16.19 7.62 -6.86
N PHE A 300 -17.26 8.20 -7.40
CA PHE A 300 -17.96 7.69 -8.58
C PHE A 300 -17.04 7.60 -9.79
N VAL A 301 -16.27 8.66 -10.06
CA VAL A 301 -15.40 8.72 -11.24
C VAL A 301 -14.18 7.81 -11.08
N VAL A 302 -13.58 7.73 -9.88
CA VAL A 302 -12.39 6.89 -9.63
C VAL A 302 -12.71 5.41 -9.79
N PHE A 303 -13.81 4.92 -9.19
CA PHE A 303 -14.18 3.51 -9.29
C PHE A 303 -14.66 3.09 -10.68
N ASN A 304 -15.06 4.05 -11.51
CA ASN A 304 -15.56 3.81 -12.86
C ASN A 304 -14.60 4.30 -13.95
N GLN A 305 -13.33 4.56 -13.61
CA GLN A 305 -12.32 5.02 -14.59
C GLN A 305 -12.14 4.05 -15.77
N GLN A 306 -12.31 2.75 -15.53
CA GLN A 306 -12.21 1.68 -16.52
C GLN A 306 -13.23 1.80 -17.65
N ILE A 307 -14.37 2.47 -17.44
CA ILE A 307 -15.35 2.72 -18.50
C ILE A 307 -14.68 3.49 -19.66
N VAL A 308 -13.79 4.42 -19.32
CA VAL A 308 -13.05 5.25 -20.29
C VAL A 308 -11.71 4.61 -20.65
N THR A 309 -10.96 4.11 -19.65
CA THR A 309 -9.57 3.64 -19.88
C THR A 309 -9.48 2.20 -20.37
N GLY A 310 -10.55 1.41 -20.26
CA GLY A 310 -10.54 -0.04 -20.48
C GLY A 310 -9.71 -0.82 -19.46
N ARG A 311 -9.26 -0.18 -18.37
CA ARG A 311 -8.29 -0.72 -17.40
C ARG A 311 -8.76 -0.49 -15.97
N SER A 312 -8.84 -1.57 -15.19
CA SER A 312 -9.12 -1.54 -13.76
C SER A 312 -7.90 -2.05 -12.98
N LEU A 313 -7.45 -1.27 -12.00
CA LEU A 313 -6.28 -1.60 -11.17
C LEU A 313 -6.68 -1.58 -9.69
N GLN A 314 -6.78 -2.76 -9.09
CA GLN A 314 -7.11 -3.01 -7.67
C GLN A 314 -8.07 -1.98 -7.03
N PRO A 315 -9.34 -1.89 -7.46
CA PRO A 315 -10.31 -0.92 -6.93
C PRO A 315 -10.39 -0.88 -5.39
N ILE A 316 -10.18 -2.01 -4.73
CA ILE A 316 -10.12 -2.12 -3.27
C ILE A 316 -9.09 -1.18 -2.61
N HIS A 317 -7.99 -0.85 -3.30
CA HIS A 317 -6.98 0.08 -2.77
C HIS A 317 -7.48 1.53 -2.80
N TYR A 318 -8.30 1.93 -3.78
CA TYR A 318 -8.97 3.23 -3.73
C TYR A 318 -9.94 3.29 -2.56
N GLU A 319 -10.74 2.24 -2.40
CA GLU A 319 -11.76 2.13 -1.38
C GLU A 319 -11.21 2.27 0.04
N GLN A 320 -10.08 1.62 0.32
CA GLN A 320 -9.51 1.57 1.67
C GLN A 320 -8.54 2.70 1.98
N PHE A 321 -7.75 3.15 1.00
CA PHE A 321 -6.61 4.03 1.28
C PHE A 321 -6.87 5.51 0.99
N ILE A 322 -7.97 5.87 0.30
CA ILE A 322 -8.25 7.28 0.00
C ILE A 322 -9.73 7.64 -0.14
N ILE A 323 -10.52 6.86 -0.88
CA ILE A 323 -11.87 7.28 -1.26
C ILE A 323 -12.84 7.24 -0.08
N ASN A 324 -12.65 6.32 0.87
CA ASN A 324 -13.32 6.37 2.17
C ASN A 324 -13.12 7.71 2.88
N TYR A 325 -11.87 8.19 3.00
CA TYR A 325 -11.55 9.46 3.66
C TYR A 325 -12.10 10.67 2.90
N VAL A 326 -11.98 10.68 1.56
CA VAL A 326 -12.56 11.73 0.69
C VAL A 326 -14.07 11.82 0.87
N SER A 327 -14.75 10.67 0.92
CA SER A 327 -16.21 10.60 1.09
C SER A 327 -16.64 11.11 2.46
N LEU A 328 -15.91 10.77 3.53
CA LEU A 328 -16.20 11.26 4.88
C LEU A 328 -15.97 12.78 5.00
N VAL A 329 -14.92 13.33 4.37
CA VAL A 329 -14.74 14.79 4.30
C VAL A 329 -15.90 15.45 3.55
N ALA A 330 -16.35 14.86 2.43
CA ALA A 330 -17.51 15.35 1.69
C ALA A 330 -18.79 15.35 2.55
N VAL A 331 -19.00 14.33 3.39
CA VAL A 331 -20.12 14.26 4.35
C VAL A 331 -20.04 15.38 5.37
N VAL A 332 -18.87 15.58 6.01
CA VAL A 332 -18.68 16.65 7.01
C VAL A 332 -18.98 18.03 6.43
N LEU A 333 -18.43 18.32 5.25
CA LEU A 333 -18.64 19.60 4.57
C LEU A 333 -20.09 19.77 4.11
N THR A 334 -20.72 18.72 3.57
CA THR A 334 -22.13 18.72 3.17
C THR A 334 -23.04 19.01 4.35
N PHE A 335 -22.86 18.30 5.46
CA PHE A 335 -23.60 18.53 6.70
C PHE A 335 -23.46 19.98 7.16
N THR A 336 -22.24 20.52 7.15
CA THR A 336 -21.96 21.88 7.60
C THR A 336 -22.63 22.94 6.73
N LEU A 337 -22.58 22.76 5.41
CA LEU A 337 -23.23 23.68 4.46
C LEU A 337 -24.76 23.66 4.63
N LEU A 338 -25.37 22.49 4.77
CA LEU A 338 -26.81 22.35 5.00
C LEU A 338 -27.23 22.91 6.36
N TRP A 339 -26.46 22.64 7.41
CA TRP A 339 -26.71 23.14 8.75
C TRP A 339 -26.72 24.67 8.77
N ARG A 340 -25.70 25.29 8.17
CA ARG A 340 -25.61 26.75 8.04
C ARG A 340 -26.74 27.31 7.20
N GLY A 341 -27.10 26.66 6.10
CA GLY A 341 -28.24 27.04 5.27
C GLY A 341 -29.56 27.11 6.04
N GLY A 342 -29.87 26.05 6.79
CA GLY A 342 -31.09 25.97 7.59
C GLY A 342 -31.09 26.93 8.79
N ARG A 343 -29.92 27.19 9.38
CA ARG A 343 -29.77 28.00 10.59
C ARG A 343 -29.23 29.41 10.38
N ALA A 344 -28.97 29.84 9.14
CA ALA A 344 -28.59 31.22 8.82
C ALA A 344 -29.60 32.25 9.35
N LYS A 345 -30.86 31.83 9.58
CA LYS A 345 -31.89 32.64 10.25
C LYS A 345 -31.75 32.76 11.78
N SER A 346 -30.96 31.90 12.41
CA SER A 346 -30.85 31.77 13.88
C SER A 346 -29.44 31.99 14.45
N GLY A 347 -28.40 32.00 13.60
CA GLY A 347 -27.00 32.21 14.02
C GLY A 347 -26.42 31.12 14.94
N ARG A 348 -27.12 30.00 15.16
CA ARG A 348 -26.69 28.98 16.13
C ARG A 348 -25.60 28.07 15.55
N ALA A 349 -24.44 28.07 16.21
CA ALA A 349 -23.38 27.08 15.99
C ALA A 349 -23.88 25.64 16.23
N ILE A 350 -23.10 24.66 15.77
CA ILE A 350 -23.35 23.24 16.07
C ILE A 350 -23.12 23.04 17.58
N PRO A 351 -24.05 22.41 18.33
CA PRO A 351 -23.88 22.22 19.77
C PRO A 351 -22.59 21.47 20.09
N ALA A 352 -21.78 22.01 21.00
CA ALA A 352 -20.52 21.39 21.41
C ALA A 352 -20.72 19.98 21.97
N LEU A 353 -21.82 19.73 22.69
CA LEU A 353 -22.18 18.40 23.17
C LEU A 353 -22.37 17.40 22.02
N ALA A 354 -23.04 17.80 20.93
CA ALA A 354 -23.22 16.93 19.78
C ALA A 354 -21.88 16.59 19.11
N LEU A 355 -21.00 17.59 18.96
CA LEU A 355 -19.64 17.39 18.45
C LEU A 355 -18.82 16.45 19.35
N ALA A 356 -18.89 16.64 20.67
CA ALA A 356 -18.23 15.77 21.65
C ALA A 356 -18.75 14.32 21.59
N CYS A 357 -20.07 14.12 21.46
CA CYS A 357 -20.64 12.78 21.29
C CYS A 357 -20.16 12.11 20.00
N VAL A 358 -20.11 12.83 18.87
CA VAL A 358 -19.60 12.30 17.60
C VAL A 358 -18.11 11.97 17.72
N ALA A 359 -17.32 12.83 18.36
CA ALA A 359 -15.90 12.59 18.61
C ALA A 359 -15.67 11.32 19.44
N LEU A 360 -16.41 11.17 20.56
CA LEU A 360 -16.31 9.99 21.43
C LEU A 360 -16.77 8.71 20.73
N ALA A 361 -17.86 8.76 19.96
CA ALA A 361 -18.34 7.61 19.19
C ALA A 361 -17.32 7.19 18.11
N SER A 362 -16.75 8.15 17.39
CA SER A 362 -15.74 7.89 16.36
C SER A 362 -14.46 7.32 16.96
N PHE A 363 -14.00 7.87 18.08
CA PHE A 363 -12.86 7.35 18.82
C PHE A 363 -13.12 5.94 19.35
N GLY A 364 -14.30 5.69 19.92
CA GLY A 364 -14.72 4.37 20.39
C GLY A 364 -14.71 3.33 19.28
N TRP A 365 -15.23 3.66 18.10
CA TRP A 365 -15.14 2.79 16.92
C TRP A 365 -13.68 2.54 16.52
N GLY A 366 -12.87 3.59 16.46
CA GLY A 366 -11.45 3.45 16.14
C GLY A 366 -10.68 2.57 17.13
N TYR A 367 -11.04 2.60 18.42
CA TYR A 367 -10.48 1.69 19.42
C TYR A 367 -10.85 0.23 19.15
N LEU A 368 -12.12 -0.04 18.79
CA LEU A 368 -12.57 -1.39 18.43
C LEU A 368 -11.80 -1.93 17.22
N GLU A 369 -11.67 -1.11 16.17
CA GLU A 369 -10.93 -1.44 14.93
C GLU A 369 -9.47 -1.81 15.15
N MET A 370 -8.85 -1.31 16.22
CA MET A 370 -7.45 -1.60 16.55
C MET A 370 -7.29 -2.75 17.54
N ARG A 371 -8.33 -3.09 18.29
CA ARG A 371 -8.24 -4.10 19.36
C ARG A 371 -8.15 -5.51 18.80
N ALA A 372 -9.06 -5.90 17.92
CA ALA A 372 -9.12 -7.27 17.41
C ALA A 372 -7.88 -7.65 16.58
N PRO A 373 -7.38 -6.80 15.66
CA PRO A 373 -6.13 -7.07 14.94
C PRO A 373 -4.93 -7.27 15.86
N ARG A 374 -4.83 -6.46 16.92
CA ARG A 374 -3.77 -6.59 17.93
C ARG A 374 -3.78 -7.97 18.56
N ASP A 375 -4.96 -8.47 18.90
CA ASP A 375 -5.12 -9.74 19.60
C ASP A 375 -4.81 -10.92 18.64
N ILE A 376 -5.35 -10.89 17.42
CA ILE A 376 -5.12 -11.91 16.36
C ILE A 376 -3.62 -12.00 15.98
N LEU A 377 -2.95 -10.86 15.87
CA LEU A 377 -1.57 -10.80 15.38
C LEU A 377 -0.52 -10.90 16.50
N SER A 378 -0.95 -10.96 17.76
CA SER A 378 -0.02 -10.96 18.89
C SER A 378 0.94 -12.15 18.87
N GLU A 379 0.41 -13.35 18.57
CA GLU A 379 1.19 -14.58 18.47
C GLU A 379 2.13 -14.56 17.25
N HIS A 380 1.61 -14.16 16.09
CA HIS A 380 2.40 -13.96 14.87
C HIS A 380 3.58 -13.00 15.09
N ASN A 381 3.35 -11.87 15.78
CA ASN A 381 4.42 -10.93 16.12
C ASN A 381 5.42 -11.53 17.11
N ARG A 382 4.99 -12.39 18.04
CA ARG A 382 5.91 -13.08 18.96
C ARG A 382 6.85 -14.01 18.21
N THR A 383 6.32 -14.87 17.33
CA THR A 383 7.14 -15.78 16.50
C THR A 383 8.18 -15.01 15.68
N ARG A 384 7.80 -13.85 15.16
CA ARG A 384 8.72 -12.98 14.42
C ARG A 384 9.78 -12.33 15.29
N ASP A 385 9.41 -11.85 16.48
CA ASP A 385 10.37 -11.31 17.45
C ASP A 385 11.40 -12.38 17.86
N GLU A 386 10.99 -13.66 17.94
CA GLU A 386 11.88 -14.80 18.23
C GLU A 386 12.87 -15.10 17.09
N ALA A 387 12.57 -14.73 15.84
CA ALA A 387 13.47 -14.88 14.69
C ALA A 387 14.51 -13.76 14.58
N VAL A 388 14.32 -12.62 15.25
CA VAL A 388 15.24 -11.47 15.16
C VAL A 388 16.69 -11.83 15.54
N PRO A 389 16.97 -12.59 16.62
CA PRO A 389 18.35 -12.92 16.98
C PRO A 389 19.13 -13.65 15.87
N VAL A 390 18.54 -14.64 15.20
CA VAL A 390 19.19 -15.36 14.10
C VAL A 390 19.37 -14.46 12.87
N ILE A 391 18.43 -13.56 12.59
CA ILE A 391 18.55 -12.59 11.50
C ILE A 391 19.68 -11.57 11.78
N LEU A 392 19.82 -11.10 13.03
CA LEU A 392 20.92 -10.22 13.42
C LEU A 392 22.27 -10.92 13.31
N ARG A 393 22.34 -12.20 13.69
CA ARG A 393 23.56 -13.00 13.47
C ARG A 393 23.90 -13.11 11.99
N LEU A 394 22.91 -13.39 11.15
CA LEU A 394 23.08 -13.43 9.70
C LEU A 394 23.57 -12.07 9.14
N LYS A 395 23.08 -10.94 9.69
CA LYS A 395 23.59 -9.60 9.34
C LYS A 395 25.07 -9.44 9.68
N GLU A 396 25.51 -9.87 10.86
CA GLU A 396 26.93 -9.84 11.25
C GLU A 396 27.79 -10.67 10.29
N LEU A 397 27.32 -11.87 9.93
CA LEU A 397 28.00 -12.73 8.98
C LEU A 397 28.08 -12.08 7.60
N ALA A 398 27.03 -11.41 7.14
CA ALA A 398 27.02 -10.66 5.88
C ALA A 398 28.06 -9.53 5.87
N HIS A 399 28.22 -8.80 6.98
CA HIS A 399 29.23 -7.74 7.10
C HIS A 399 30.67 -8.24 7.19
N SER A 400 30.88 -9.52 7.53
CA SER A 400 32.22 -10.12 7.56
C SER A 400 32.71 -10.61 6.19
N LEU A 401 31.87 -10.51 5.15
CA LEU A 401 32.25 -10.81 3.78
C LEU A 401 33.23 -9.75 3.24
N PRO A 402 34.17 -10.15 2.36
CA PRO A 402 35.10 -9.21 1.73
C PRO A 402 34.35 -8.09 1.01
N ALA A 403 34.79 -6.85 1.19
CA ALA A 403 34.24 -5.71 0.46
C ALA A 403 34.35 -5.93 -1.06
N GLY A 404 33.23 -5.79 -1.78
CA GLY A 404 33.17 -5.97 -3.24
C GLY A 404 32.60 -7.31 -3.72
N THR A 405 32.11 -8.19 -2.85
CA THR A 405 31.25 -9.30 -3.28
C THR A 405 29.90 -8.75 -3.75
N ASN A 406 29.71 -8.60 -5.07
CA ASN A 406 28.45 -8.13 -5.68
C ASN A 406 27.29 -9.14 -5.57
N THR A 407 27.53 -10.33 -5.01
CA THR A 407 26.49 -11.34 -4.80
C THR A 407 26.16 -11.42 -3.32
N PHE A 408 24.94 -11.00 -2.98
CA PHE A 408 24.43 -11.16 -1.62
C PHE A 408 24.19 -12.65 -1.35
N PRO A 409 24.63 -13.18 -0.20
CA PRO A 409 24.38 -14.56 0.16
C PRO A 409 22.88 -14.88 0.17
N ILE A 410 22.53 -16.08 -0.29
CA ILE A 410 21.16 -16.58 -0.30
C ILE A 410 20.95 -17.50 0.90
N VAL A 411 19.85 -17.24 1.60
CA VAL A 411 19.42 -18.00 2.78
C VAL A 411 18.21 -18.86 2.43
N PHE A 412 18.30 -20.14 2.71
CA PHE A 412 17.12 -21.00 2.80
C PHE A 412 16.66 -21.05 4.25
N SER A 413 15.36 -20.94 4.49
CA SER A 413 14.78 -21.25 5.78
C SER A 413 13.49 -22.03 5.62
N SER A 414 13.26 -23.01 6.50
CA SER A 414 11.99 -23.72 6.60
C SER A 414 10.91 -22.94 7.34
N ASP A 415 11.22 -21.74 7.84
CA ASP A 415 10.28 -20.84 8.50
C ASP A 415 9.93 -19.67 7.58
N ASP A 416 8.68 -19.66 7.11
CA ASP A 416 8.16 -18.63 6.20
C ASP A 416 8.26 -17.21 6.76
N PHE A 417 8.05 -17.04 8.07
CA PHE A 417 8.11 -15.72 8.70
C PHE A 417 9.53 -15.17 8.71
N LEU A 418 10.51 -16.06 8.89
CA LEU A 418 11.92 -15.72 8.77
C LEU A 418 12.25 -15.30 7.34
N ASN A 419 11.83 -16.08 6.33
CA ASN A 419 12.05 -15.74 4.92
C ASN A 419 11.48 -14.35 4.55
N GLU A 420 10.25 -14.04 4.97
CA GLU A 420 9.65 -12.72 4.69
C GLU A 420 10.36 -11.58 5.45
N SER A 421 10.80 -11.82 6.68
CA SER A 421 11.35 -10.80 7.58
C SER A 421 12.84 -10.55 7.38
N LEU A 422 13.61 -11.52 6.89
CA LEU A 422 15.07 -11.45 6.86
C LEU A 422 15.60 -10.20 6.12
N PRO A 423 15.12 -9.86 4.91
CA PRO A 423 15.61 -8.66 4.20
C PRO A 423 15.21 -7.32 4.84
N THR A 424 14.34 -7.33 5.85
CA THR A 424 14.01 -6.13 6.65
C THR A 424 15.15 -5.72 7.59
N TYR A 425 16.02 -6.66 7.96
CA TYR A 425 17.06 -6.42 8.96
C TYR A 425 18.46 -6.66 8.41
N ALA A 426 18.62 -7.65 7.53
CA ALA A 426 19.91 -8.07 6.98
C ALA A 426 19.98 -7.85 5.46
N PRO A 427 21.14 -7.46 4.92
CA PRO A 427 21.35 -7.32 3.48
C PRO A 427 21.61 -8.70 2.86
N LEU A 428 20.61 -9.58 2.90
CA LEU A 428 20.72 -10.97 2.45
C LEU A 428 19.50 -11.32 1.60
N GLY A 429 19.72 -12.09 0.54
CA GLY A 429 18.63 -12.66 -0.24
C GLY A 429 18.09 -13.93 0.41
N VAL A 430 16.89 -14.32 0.02
CA VAL A 430 16.25 -15.58 0.42
C VAL A 430 16.05 -16.47 -0.79
N LEU A 431 15.97 -17.79 -0.56
CA LEU A 431 15.69 -18.74 -1.63
C LEU A 431 14.33 -18.43 -2.24
N TRP A 432 13.30 -18.38 -1.39
CA TRP A 432 11.94 -18.07 -1.76
C TRP A 432 11.20 -17.37 -0.63
N THR A 433 10.24 -16.52 -0.99
CA THR A 433 9.25 -15.97 -0.06
C THR A 433 8.03 -15.48 -0.81
N ARG A 434 6.93 -15.32 -0.08
CA ARG A 434 5.59 -15.02 -0.60
C ARG A 434 5.48 -13.66 -1.29
N HIS A 435 6.38 -12.71 -1.00
CA HIS A 435 6.43 -11.40 -1.65
C HIS A 435 7.58 -11.25 -2.64
N MET A 436 8.30 -12.31 -2.98
CA MET A 436 9.44 -12.21 -3.90
C MET A 436 9.02 -11.64 -5.27
N HIS A 437 7.86 -12.05 -5.78
CA HIS A 437 7.33 -11.64 -7.08
C HIS A 437 6.83 -10.18 -7.16
N VAL A 438 6.79 -9.43 -6.05
CA VAL A 438 6.34 -8.01 -6.07
C VAL A 438 7.46 -7.06 -6.54
N PHE A 439 8.71 -7.54 -6.54
CA PHE A 439 9.86 -6.80 -7.04
C PHE A 439 10.16 -7.13 -8.50
N SER A 440 10.99 -6.29 -9.12
CA SER A 440 11.31 -6.39 -10.54
C SER A 440 12.33 -7.47 -10.87
N GLY A 441 12.98 -8.05 -9.85
CA GLY A 441 14.08 -8.98 -10.04
C GLY A 441 13.66 -10.39 -10.46
N VAL A 442 12.40 -10.78 -10.30
CA VAL A 442 11.96 -12.19 -10.46
C VAL A 442 10.80 -12.31 -11.45
N THR A 443 10.95 -13.22 -12.43
CA THR A 443 9.86 -13.60 -13.34
C THR A 443 8.88 -14.55 -12.65
N LEU A 444 7.66 -14.71 -13.18
CA LEU A 444 6.72 -15.68 -12.60
C LEU A 444 7.27 -17.11 -12.65
N GLU A 445 7.96 -17.48 -13.74
CA GLU A 445 8.60 -18.79 -13.86
C GLU A 445 9.73 -18.97 -12.85
N GLU A 446 10.58 -17.96 -12.64
CA GLU A 446 11.61 -18.03 -11.61
C GLU A 446 11.00 -18.10 -10.20
N ASN A 447 9.90 -17.38 -9.93
CA ASN A 447 9.21 -17.45 -8.65
C ASN A 447 8.67 -18.86 -8.38
N LYS A 448 8.12 -19.52 -9.41
CA LYS A 448 7.65 -20.90 -9.34
C LYS A 448 8.81 -21.89 -9.18
N GLU A 449 9.89 -21.72 -9.92
CA GLU A 449 11.13 -22.51 -9.79
C GLU A 449 11.66 -22.46 -8.35
N ARG A 450 11.74 -21.27 -7.76
CA ARG A 450 12.20 -21.07 -6.38
C ARG A 450 11.23 -21.65 -5.35
N LEU A 451 9.93 -21.59 -5.58
CA LEU A 451 8.94 -22.29 -4.75
C LEU A 451 9.17 -23.81 -4.79
N PHE A 452 9.30 -24.38 -5.99
CA PHE A 452 9.55 -25.82 -6.13
C PHE A 452 10.86 -26.24 -5.47
N GLN A 453 11.90 -25.41 -5.61
CA GLN A 453 13.18 -25.63 -4.94
C GLN A 453 13.07 -25.55 -3.41
N GLN A 454 12.31 -24.59 -2.88
CA GLN A 454 12.00 -24.47 -1.46
C GLN A 454 11.33 -25.75 -0.94
N LEU A 455 10.25 -26.17 -1.58
CA LEU A 455 9.49 -27.37 -1.20
C LEU A 455 10.33 -28.65 -1.33
N TYR A 456 11.17 -28.74 -2.37
CA TYR A 456 12.11 -29.87 -2.53
C TYR A 456 13.08 -29.96 -1.34
N TYR A 457 13.69 -28.84 -0.92
CA TYR A 457 14.58 -28.85 0.24
C TYR A 457 13.86 -29.10 1.56
N GLU A 458 12.60 -28.69 1.69
CA GLU A 458 11.74 -29.02 2.83
C GLU A 458 11.30 -30.49 2.88
N GLY A 459 11.54 -31.25 1.81
CA GLY A 459 11.15 -32.65 1.72
C GLY A 459 9.69 -32.87 1.36
N THR A 460 8.99 -31.83 0.89
CA THR A 460 7.59 -31.94 0.47
C THR A 460 7.43 -32.94 -0.66
N THR A 461 6.57 -33.93 -0.45
CA THR A 461 6.24 -34.93 -1.45
C THR A 461 5.22 -34.39 -2.46
N ALA A 462 5.10 -35.03 -3.63
CA ALA A 462 4.06 -34.66 -4.60
C ALA A 462 2.64 -34.75 -4.02
N ARG A 463 2.41 -35.63 -3.05
CA ARG A 463 1.12 -35.77 -2.35
C ARG A 463 0.87 -34.64 -1.35
N GLU A 464 1.89 -34.18 -0.64
CA GLU A 464 1.74 -33.03 0.26
C GLU A 464 1.58 -31.74 -0.54
N PHE A 465 2.29 -31.62 -1.66
CA PHE A 465 2.11 -30.50 -2.58
C PHE A 465 0.72 -30.44 -3.20
N ASP A 466 0.09 -31.58 -3.46
CA ASP A 466 -1.33 -31.64 -3.87
C ASP A 466 -2.24 -30.91 -2.86
N ASP A 467 -2.10 -31.21 -1.57
CA ASP A 467 -2.86 -30.51 -0.52
C ASP A 467 -2.58 -29.00 -0.50
N LEU A 468 -1.30 -28.61 -0.58
CA LEU A 468 -0.90 -27.20 -0.61
C LEU A 468 -1.43 -26.47 -1.85
N ALA A 469 -1.39 -27.10 -3.03
CA ALA A 469 -1.85 -26.52 -4.28
C ALA A 469 -3.37 -26.33 -4.33
N HIS A 470 -4.11 -27.01 -3.45
CA HIS A 470 -5.55 -26.82 -3.29
C HIS A 470 -5.92 -25.84 -2.18
N ASN A 471 -5.20 -25.90 -1.05
CA ASN A 471 -5.64 -25.30 0.20
C ASN A 471 -4.76 -24.14 0.68
N ASP A 472 -3.52 -24.04 0.20
CA ASP A 472 -2.60 -22.99 0.60
C ASP A 472 -2.66 -21.79 -0.36
N PHE A 473 -3.19 -20.68 0.16
CA PHE A 473 -3.33 -19.45 -0.60
C PHE A 473 -1.99 -18.90 -1.12
N GLN A 474 -0.88 -19.10 -0.40
CA GLN A 474 0.43 -18.58 -0.78
C GLN A 474 1.03 -19.39 -1.92
N VAL A 475 0.86 -20.71 -1.89
CA VAL A 475 1.21 -21.58 -3.01
C VAL A 475 0.38 -21.21 -4.24
N LEU A 476 -0.94 -21.02 -4.09
CA LEU A 476 -1.80 -20.56 -5.18
C LEU A 476 -1.35 -19.21 -5.78
N LEU A 477 -0.93 -18.26 -4.94
CA LEU A 477 -0.41 -16.97 -5.40
C LEU A 477 0.86 -17.14 -6.25
N ALA A 478 1.77 -18.01 -5.81
CA ALA A 478 3.04 -18.24 -6.49
C ALA A 478 2.87 -18.99 -7.82
N LEU A 479 1.94 -19.94 -7.89
CA LEU A 479 1.65 -20.72 -9.08
C LEU A 479 0.85 -19.93 -10.12
N PHE A 480 -0.20 -19.23 -9.69
CA PHE A 480 -1.23 -18.70 -10.59
C PHE A 480 -1.33 -17.17 -10.63
N GLY A 481 -0.59 -16.46 -9.77
CA GLY A 481 -0.60 -15.01 -9.68
C GLY A 481 -1.69 -14.43 -8.77
N TRP A 482 -1.52 -13.16 -8.39
CA TRP A 482 -2.41 -12.44 -7.47
C TRP A 482 -3.82 -12.26 -8.02
N GLU A 483 -3.92 -12.01 -9.32
CA GLU A 483 -5.16 -11.78 -10.05
C GLU A 483 -6.07 -13.01 -10.08
N ARG A 484 -5.52 -14.21 -9.94
CA ARG A 484 -6.29 -15.47 -9.96
C ARG A 484 -6.56 -16.02 -8.58
N ALA A 485 -5.59 -15.90 -7.67
CA ALA A 485 -5.73 -16.40 -6.31
C ALA A 485 -6.63 -15.51 -5.44
N ASN A 486 -6.61 -14.19 -5.63
CA ASN A 486 -7.38 -13.25 -4.80
C ASN A 486 -8.56 -12.61 -5.56
N LYS A 487 -9.76 -13.10 -5.26
CA LYS A 487 -11.03 -12.64 -5.84
C LYS A 487 -11.33 -11.16 -5.60
N ASN A 488 -10.74 -10.54 -4.57
CA ASN A 488 -11.01 -9.15 -4.22
C ASN A 488 -10.21 -8.13 -5.06
N LEU A 489 -9.28 -8.58 -5.90
CA LEU A 489 -8.36 -7.70 -6.63
C LEU A 489 -8.79 -7.39 -8.06
N THR A 490 -9.63 -8.22 -8.66
CA THR A 490 -10.08 -8.08 -10.06
C THR A 490 -11.58 -8.31 -10.16
N ILE A 491 -12.23 -7.58 -11.08
CA ILE A 491 -13.65 -7.77 -11.39
C ILE A 491 -13.89 -8.92 -12.37
N ASN A 492 -12.87 -9.30 -13.15
CA ASN A 492 -12.94 -10.38 -14.13
C ASN A 492 -12.18 -11.60 -13.58
N ILE A 493 -12.76 -12.26 -12.58
CA ILE A 493 -12.14 -13.42 -11.95
C ILE A 493 -12.12 -14.57 -12.96
N ARG A 494 -10.92 -15.09 -13.24
CA ARG A 494 -10.73 -16.37 -13.93
C ARG A 494 -10.41 -17.44 -12.87
N PRO A 495 -11.38 -18.31 -12.51
CA PRO A 495 -11.15 -19.36 -11.52
C PRO A 495 -9.95 -20.22 -11.89
N ILE A 496 -9.24 -20.71 -10.88
CA ILE A 496 -8.20 -21.73 -11.03
C ILE A 496 -8.93 -23.06 -11.22
N THR A 497 -8.62 -23.77 -12.30
CA THR A 497 -9.30 -25.01 -12.66
C THR A 497 -8.57 -26.22 -12.11
N GLU A 498 -9.30 -27.29 -11.83
CA GLU A 498 -8.73 -28.57 -11.37
C GLU A 498 -7.67 -29.10 -12.34
N ALA A 499 -7.88 -28.92 -13.65
CA ALA A 499 -6.92 -29.33 -14.66
C ALA A 499 -5.60 -28.55 -14.57
N GLU A 500 -5.65 -27.26 -14.21
CA GLU A 500 -4.46 -26.43 -13.99
C GLU A 500 -3.73 -26.85 -12.71
N VAL A 501 -4.44 -27.11 -11.62
CA VAL A 501 -3.85 -27.60 -10.36
C VAL A 501 -3.19 -28.97 -10.58
N SER A 502 -3.92 -29.91 -11.18
CA SER A 502 -3.41 -31.22 -11.58
C SER A 502 -2.17 -31.13 -12.50
N ALA A 503 -2.09 -30.11 -13.36
CA ALA A 503 -0.91 -29.89 -14.20
C ALA A 503 0.30 -29.44 -13.37
N GLU A 504 0.11 -28.52 -12.42
CA GLU A 504 1.20 -28.09 -11.54
C GLU A 504 1.67 -29.20 -10.59
N ILE A 505 0.77 -30.07 -10.12
CA ILE A 505 1.14 -31.26 -9.33
C ILE A 505 2.05 -32.19 -10.13
N ARG A 506 1.73 -32.43 -11.41
CA ARG A 506 2.60 -33.20 -12.31
C ARG A 506 3.93 -32.50 -12.54
N ASN A 507 3.91 -31.20 -12.79
CA ASN A 507 5.13 -30.41 -12.97
C ASN A 507 6.04 -30.52 -11.74
N TYR A 508 5.49 -30.47 -10.53
CA TYR A 508 6.27 -30.61 -9.30
C TYR A 508 6.80 -32.04 -9.09
N SER A 509 6.00 -33.06 -9.42
CA SER A 509 6.47 -34.45 -9.41
C SER A 509 7.65 -34.66 -10.36
N ASP A 510 7.54 -34.15 -11.59
CA ASP A 510 8.60 -34.18 -12.59
C ASP A 510 9.81 -33.35 -12.13
N TYR A 511 9.56 -32.23 -11.45
CA TYR A 511 10.58 -31.37 -10.88
C TYR A 511 11.47 -32.11 -9.87
N ILE A 512 10.85 -32.82 -8.91
CA ILE A 512 11.57 -33.62 -7.91
C ILE A 512 12.39 -34.73 -8.59
N ALA A 513 11.79 -35.43 -9.56
CA ALA A 513 12.44 -36.55 -10.24
C ALA A 513 13.64 -36.11 -11.09
N ALA A 514 13.57 -34.92 -11.68
CA ALA A 514 14.61 -34.33 -12.51
C ALA A 514 15.50 -33.34 -11.76
N PHE A 515 15.40 -33.23 -10.43
CA PHE A 515 16.21 -32.27 -9.67
C PHE A 515 17.69 -32.65 -9.71
N ASP A 516 18.53 -31.70 -10.10
CA ASP A 516 19.94 -31.93 -10.35
C ASP A 516 20.84 -30.85 -9.73
N ARG A 517 22.14 -30.98 -9.98
CA ARG A 517 23.15 -30.03 -9.49
C ARG A 517 23.04 -28.66 -10.15
N GLU A 518 22.59 -28.58 -11.39
CA GLU A 518 22.45 -27.31 -12.10
C GLU A 518 21.39 -26.45 -11.39
N ARG A 519 20.22 -27.03 -11.12
CA ARG A 519 19.17 -26.39 -10.31
C ARG A 519 19.64 -26.08 -8.89
N ALA A 520 20.33 -27.03 -8.24
CA ALA A 520 20.85 -26.83 -6.90
C ALA A 520 21.80 -25.61 -6.78
N SER A 521 22.48 -25.24 -7.87
CA SER A 521 23.43 -24.12 -7.92
C SER A 521 22.82 -22.76 -8.29
N HIS A 522 21.53 -22.72 -8.65
CA HIS A 522 20.85 -21.50 -9.12
C HIS A 522 19.53 -21.23 -8.37
N PRO A 523 19.54 -20.38 -7.32
CA PRO A 523 20.72 -19.74 -6.72
C PRO A 523 21.48 -20.69 -5.77
N THR A 524 22.78 -20.45 -5.60
CA THR A 524 23.60 -21.19 -4.64
C THR A 524 23.31 -20.71 -3.22
N LEU A 525 22.96 -21.63 -2.32
CA LEU A 525 22.73 -21.35 -0.91
C LEU A 525 24.06 -21.08 -0.18
N SER A 526 24.04 -20.08 0.71
CA SER A 526 25.15 -19.79 1.61
C SER A 526 24.84 -20.16 3.06
N TYR A 527 23.57 -20.02 3.45
CA TYR A 527 23.10 -20.33 4.78
C TYR A 527 21.78 -21.08 4.75
N VAL A 528 21.57 -21.93 5.76
CA VAL A 528 20.34 -22.66 6.01
C VAL A 528 19.90 -22.38 7.45
N VAL A 529 18.64 -22.01 7.64
CA VAL A 529 18.05 -21.79 8.97
C VAL A 529 16.83 -22.69 9.16
N THR A 530 16.89 -23.54 10.18
CA THR A 530 15.76 -24.42 10.53
C THR A 530 15.32 -24.17 11.96
N SER A 531 14.05 -24.44 12.24
CA SER A 531 13.55 -24.55 13.60
C SER A 531 14.21 -25.75 14.31
N ILE A 532 14.44 -25.64 15.62
CA ILE A 532 14.96 -26.74 16.46
C ILE A 532 13.83 -27.72 16.81
N ASP A 533 12.63 -27.19 16.98
CA ASP A 533 11.47 -27.96 17.45
C ASP A 533 10.89 -28.83 16.33
N ASP A 534 11.02 -28.36 15.09
CA ASP A 534 10.64 -29.10 13.90
C ASP A 534 11.85 -29.96 13.51
N LYS A 535 11.72 -31.29 13.62
CA LYS A 535 12.77 -32.25 13.21
C LYS A 535 12.95 -32.19 11.69
N PHE A 536 13.65 -31.17 11.21
CA PHE A 536 13.83 -30.90 9.80
C PHE A 536 14.62 -32.04 9.13
N ASP A 537 14.08 -32.58 8.03
CA ASP A 537 14.74 -33.61 7.25
C ASP A 537 15.73 -32.99 6.25
N PHE A 538 17.02 -33.10 6.56
CA PHE A 538 18.08 -32.59 5.70
C PHE A 538 18.38 -33.46 4.48
N THR A 539 17.70 -34.60 4.27
CA THR A 539 18.03 -35.58 3.23
C THR A 539 18.17 -34.95 1.84
N ASN A 540 17.24 -34.07 1.43
CA ASN A 540 17.28 -33.45 0.12
C ASN A 540 18.34 -32.33 0.01
N LEU A 541 18.56 -31.58 1.08
CA LEU A 541 19.60 -30.55 1.14
C LEU A 541 21.01 -31.18 1.13
N ASP A 542 21.25 -32.18 1.99
CA ASP A 542 22.54 -32.84 2.19
C ASP A 542 22.94 -33.71 0.99
N ARG A 543 22.06 -33.93 0.00
CA ARG A 543 22.45 -34.49 -1.31
C ARG A 543 23.39 -33.54 -2.05
N TRP A 544 23.09 -32.24 -2.04
CA TRP A 544 23.74 -31.24 -2.87
C TRP A 544 24.71 -30.34 -2.11
N TYR A 545 24.48 -30.16 -0.81
CA TYR A 545 25.25 -29.25 0.03
C TYR A 545 25.98 -30.01 1.14
N THR A 546 27.18 -29.53 1.48
CA THR A 546 27.85 -29.89 2.73
C THR A 546 27.58 -28.78 3.73
N ARG A 547 27.09 -29.14 4.91
CA ARG A 547 26.77 -28.22 6.01
C ARG A 547 27.76 -28.36 7.16
N GLU A 548 28.09 -27.24 7.79
CA GLU A 548 28.91 -27.20 9.01
C GLU A 548 28.11 -27.68 10.24
N ALA A 549 28.74 -27.73 11.43
CA ALA A 549 28.13 -28.27 12.65
C ALA A 549 26.82 -27.55 13.08
N GLY A 550 26.63 -26.31 12.64
CA GLY A 550 25.49 -25.46 12.97
C GLY A 550 25.70 -24.65 14.25
N GLU A 551 25.10 -23.47 14.30
CA GLU A 551 25.09 -22.54 15.44
C GLU A 551 23.66 -22.44 15.98
N ARG A 552 23.46 -22.73 17.28
CA ARG A 552 22.15 -22.61 17.93
C ARG A 552 21.88 -21.17 18.35
N ILE A 553 20.79 -20.59 17.90
CA ILE A 553 20.40 -19.21 18.19
C ILE A 553 18.92 -19.16 18.55
N GLY A 554 18.63 -19.12 19.85
CA GLY A 554 17.25 -19.22 20.34
C GLY A 554 16.61 -20.55 19.95
N ARG A 555 15.49 -20.47 19.22
CA ARG A 555 14.73 -21.62 18.68
C ARG A 555 15.19 -22.09 17.29
N PHE A 556 16.24 -21.49 16.74
CA PHE A 556 16.73 -21.79 15.40
C PHE A 556 18.13 -22.40 15.41
N MET A 557 18.40 -23.24 14.41
CA MET A 557 19.75 -23.65 14.03
C MET A 557 20.15 -22.93 12.75
N LEU A 558 21.31 -22.29 12.77
CA LEU A 558 21.93 -21.65 11.61
C LEU A 558 23.09 -22.52 11.11
N TYR A 559 23.04 -22.94 9.86
CA TYR A 559 24.09 -23.69 9.19
C TYR A 559 24.72 -22.86 8.08
N ARG A 560 26.05 -22.85 8.00
CA ARG A 560 26.76 -22.46 6.79
C ARG A 560 26.82 -23.67 5.87
N VAL A 561 26.51 -23.44 4.58
CA VAL A 561 26.48 -24.51 3.58
C VAL A 561 27.37 -24.19 2.40
N LYS A 562 27.87 -25.23 1.72
CA LYS A 562 28.64 -25.13 0.48
C LYS A 562 28.14 -26.18 -0.49
N LEU A 563 27.93 -25.78 -1.74
CA LEU A 563 27.59 -26.72 -2.81
C LEU A 563 28.72 -27.75 -2.96
N LYS A 564 28.36 -29.03 -3.06
CA LYS A 564 29.33 -30.11 -3.27
C LYS A 564 29.99 -29.98 -4.65
N SER A 565 31.28 -30.29 -4.68
CA SER A 565 32.13 -30.27 -5.89
C SER A 565 31.68 -31.29 -6.92
#